data_AF-A0A3C0R2N4-F1
#
_entry.id   AF-A0A3C0R2N4-F1
#
_cell.length_a   1.000
_cell.length_b   1.000
_cell.length_c   1.000
_cell.angle_alpha   90.00
_cell.angle_beta   90.00
_cell.angle_gamma   90.00
#
_symmetry.space_group_name_H-M   'P 1'
#
loop_
_entity.id
_entity.type
_entity.pdbx_description
1 polymer ?
#
loop_
_entity_poly.entity_id
_entity_poly.type
_entity_poly.pdbx_seq_one_letter_code
_entity_poly.pdbx_strand_id
1 'polypeptide(L)'
;MPKCNVIFPVPLPDDPHKWEGWSNYKSPNFYERLCLDPRANPSNELIEERCRELLRWWQKKLPLKNQPSNPLAQLLRTGLEESSRYLTEARVELLDPQRRREMDDELAAQEHEEAVAEFQKYLAFAIADGTLTAEEEKNLMRFGSEHGLTKSQMISQIEAELRDSGAKRVQPAPPPSVAAPLQSQGPQSSNPQEEFLRMLRLSSLDSFGMTDDQRDAFINMAESLGIEPGEAEDLVDLYLEEADAISQTQPAAGPVRIEAIRSEAREANLGETAEAIHIEINVAAERGRYVNFQNSLGGEMLFIPSAEFVMGSEALEASPDERPLVRVTVSRFYLSRQLITNAAYEKFDPSHVRNRMPGAGDRHPVVHVSSLDTIKFCQWLSTRERKKYRLPTEAEWEFAARGTDGRKYPWGNHEGRGDLANFADRNTVFAWSDREIDDGYTESSPVGAFPLGASPFGMEDMAGNVWEWCLDYYEAYRGAPKVNPRGPTAGARRVYRGGSWKSRFNSLRATARGSNVPSYSCNDLGFRIACECE
;
A
#
# COMPACT_ATOMS: atom_id res chain seq x y z
N MET A 1 -11.88 -10.76 -15.15
CA MET A 1 -12.07 -12.02 -14.40
C MET A 1 -11.39 -11.93 -13.06
N PRO A 2 -12.06 -12.35 -11.97
CA PRO A 2 -11.34 -12.94 -10.87
C PRO A 2 -10.58 -14.15 -11.43
N LYS A 3 -9.24 -14.13 -11.35
CA LYS A 3 -8.48 -15.38 -11.51
C LYS A 3 -9.07 -16.37 -10.52
N CYS A 4 -9.32 -17.61 -10.94
CA CYS A 4 -9.62 -18.67 -9.99
C CYS A 4 -8.33 -18.99 -9.23
N ASN A 5 -7.99 -18.13 -8.25
CA ASN A 5 -6.75 -18.14 -7.46
C ASN A 5 -6.65 -19.37 -6.55
N VAL A 6 -7.71 -20.18 -6.51
CA VAL A 6 -7.79 -21.45 -5.82
C VAL A 6 -7.03 -22.51 -6.62
N ILE A 7 -5.74 -22.65 -6.31
CA ILE A 7 -4.93 -23.79 -6.74
C ILE A 7 -5.69 -25.07 -6.37
N PHE A 8 -5.86 -26.00 -7.31
CA PHE A 8 -6.46 -27.31 -7.04
C PHE A 8 -5.38 -28.30 -6.59
N PRO A 9 -5.32 -28.70 -5.30
CA PRO A 9 -4.29 -29.61 -4.81
C PRO A 9 -4.59 -31.06 -5.20
N VAL A 10 -3.57 -31.75 -5.70
CA VAL A 10 -3.62 -33.18 -6.02
C VAL A 10 -2.59 -33.89 -5.13
N PRO A 11 -3.00 -34.71 -4.14
CA PRO A 11 -4.37 -35.02 -3.74
C PRO A 11 -5.05 -33.90 -2.93
N LEU A 12 -6.39 -33.85 -2.97
CA LEU A 12 -7.20 -32.95 -2.14
C LEU A 12 -6.97 -33.21 -0.64
N PRO A 13 -6.61 -32.19 0.19
CA PRO A 13 -6.39 -32.34 1.63
C PRO A 13 -7.61 -32.88 2.37
N ASP A 14 -7.40 -33.83 3.29
CA ASP A 14 -8.50 -34.37 4.11
C ASP A 14 -9.09 -33.37 5.13
N ASP A 15 -8.37 -32.28 5.39
CA ASP A 15 -8.79 -31.20 6.29
C ASP A 15 -9.25 -29.98 5.47
N PRO A 16 -10.53 -29.58 5.56
CA PRO A 16 -11.06 -28.42 4.82
C PRO A 16 -10.35 -27.11 5.15
N HIS A 17 -9.74 -26.95 6.33
CA HIS A 17 -9.02 -25.71 6.67
C HIS A 17 -7.72 -25.52 5.88
N LYS A 18 -7.26 -26.52 5.12
CA LYS A 18 -5.99 -26.48 4.36
C LYS A 18 -6.16 -26.10 2.88
N TRP A 19 -7.39 -25.86 2.42
CA TRP A 19 -7.67 -25.52 1.02
C TRP A 19 -9.04 -24.83 0.89
N GLU A 20 -9.10 -23.55 0.54
CA GLU A 20 -10.37 -22.78 0.58
C GLU A 20 -11.41 -23.23 -0.47
N GLY A 21 -10.96 -23.90 -1.53
CA GLY A 21 -11.79 -24.29 -2.68
C GLY A 21 -12.90 -25.29 -2.39
N TRP A 22 -12.88 -26.02 -1.26
CA TRP A 22 -14.02 -26.89 -0.91
C TRP A 22 -15.29 -26.07 -0.72
N SER A 23 -15.18 -24.78 -0.40
CA SER A 23 -16.33 -23.90 -0.13
C SER A 23 -16.99 -23.35 -1.41
N ASN A 24 -16.32 -23.43 -2.57
CA ASN A 24 -16.79 -22.88 -3.85
C ASN A 24 -17.93 -23.67 -4.48
N TYR A 25 -18.27 -24.86 -3.97
CA TYR A 25 -19.33 -25.74 -4.50
C TYR A 25 -20.69 -25.05 -4.71
N LYS A 26 -20.95 -23.93 -4.02
CA LYS A 26 -22.18 -23.12 -4.05
C LYS A 26 -22.05 -21.80 -4.84
N SER A 27 -20.93 -21.54 -5.53
CA SER A 27 -20.77 -20.32 -6.34
C SER A 27 -21.86 -20.22 -7.43
N PRO A 28 -22.34 -19.03 -7.82
CA PRO A 28 -23.15 -18.87 -9.02
C PRO A 28 -22.39 -19.30 -10.30
N ASN A 29 -21.06 -19.18 -10.34
CA ASN A 29 -20.24 -19.55 -11.50
C ASN A 29 -19.86 -21.05 -11.48
N PHE A 30 -20.25 -21.80 -12.51
CA PHE A 30 -19.96 -23.24 -12.59
C PHE A 30 -18.47 -23.57 -12.68
N TYR A 31 -17.64 -22.71 -13.29
CA TYR A 31 -16.19 -22.90 -13.34
C TYR A 31 -15.57 -22.82 -11.94
N GLU A 32 -16.00 -21.87 -11.11
CA GLU A 32 -15.51 -21.75 -9.72
C GLU A 32 -15.87 -22.95 -8.85
N ARG A 33 -17.07 -23.53 -9.03
CA ARG A 33 -17.49 -24.75 -8.31
C ARG A 33 -16.56 -25.94 -8.57
N LEU A 34 -16.00 -26.04 -9.78
CA LEU A 34 -15.01 -27.05 -10.15
C LEU A 34 -13.56 -26.57 -9.98
N CYS A 35 -13.35 -25.33 -9.52
CA CYS A 35 -12.05 -24.67 -9.40
C CYS A 35 -11.26 -24.73 -10.73
N LEU A 36 -11.94 -24.32 -11.80
CA LEU A 36 -11.42 -24.21 -13.16
C LEU A 36 -11.28 -22.73 -13.56
N ASP A 37 -10.30 -22.44 -14.41
CA ASP A 37 -10.18 -21.15 -15.10
C ASP A 37 -10.84 -21.25 -16.48
N PRO A 38 -11.91 -20.48 -16.78
CA PRO A 38 -12.52 -20.47 -18.12
C PRO A 38 -11.54 -20.02 -19.22
N ARG A 39 -10.56 -19.14 -18.92
CA ARG A 39 -9.55 -18.69 -19.91
C ARG A 39 -8.63 -19.82 -20.36
N ALA A 40 -8.45 -20.84 -19.52
CA ALA A 40 -7.66 -22.02 -19.86
C ALA A 40 -8.38 -22.97 -20.84
N ASN A 41 -9.63 -22.68 -21.21
CA ASN A 41 -10.50 -23.51 -22.04
C ASN A 41 -10.44 -25.00 -21.64
N PRO A 42 -10.87 -25.35 -20.41
CA PRO A 42 -10.70 -26.69 -19.87
C PRO A 42 -11.35 -27.76 -20.75
N SER A 43 -10.65 -28.87 -20.95
CA SER A 43 -11.18 -30.01 -21.72
C SER A 43 -12.33 -30.68 -20.96
N ASN A 44 -13.21 -31.35 -21.71
CA ASN A 44 -14.31 -32.13 -21.10
C ASN A 44 -13.77 -33.21 -20.14
N GLU A 45 -12.63 -33.80 -20.45
CA GLU A 45 -11.91 -34.76 -19.58
C GLU A 45 -11.51 -34.12 -18.24
N LEU A 46 -10.98 -32.89 -18.26
CA LEU A 46 -10.58 -32.15 -17.06
C LEU A 46 -11.80 -31.71 -16.22
N ILE A 47 -12.90 -31.30 -16.87
CA ILE A 47 -14.18 -31.00 -16.21
C ILE A 47 -14.71 -32.23 -15.47
N GLU A 48 -14.69 -33.39 -16.13
CA GLU A 48 -15.08 -34.65 -15.50
C GLU A 48 -14.14 -35.10 -14.39
N GLU A 49 -12.82 -34.92 -14.55
CA GLU A 49 -11.83 -35.23 -13.54
C GLU A 49 -12.05 -34.39 -12.27
N ARG A 50 -12.15 -33.06 -12.41
CA ARG A 50 -12.40 -32.15 -11.27
C ARG A 50 -13.71 -32.46 -10.55
N CYS A 51 -14.80 -32.66 -11.30
CA CYS A 51 -16.07 -33.08 -10.71
C CYS A 51 -15.93 -34.41 -9.93
N ARG A 52 -15.24 -35.41 -10.50
CA ARG A 52 -15.02 -36.72 -9.90
C ARG A 52 -14.14 -36.65 -8.64
N GLU A 53 -13.09 -35.84 -8.63
CA GLU A 53 -12.22 -35.63 -7.48
C GLU A 53 -12.96 -34.95 -6.32
N LEU A 54 -13.72 -33.90 -6.60
CA LEU A 54 -14.53 -33.18 -5.61
C LEU A 54 -15.65 -34.05 -5.05
N LEU A 55 -16.37 -34.79 -5.90
CA LEU A 55 -17.38 -35.76 -5.44
C LEU A 55 -16.78 -36.85 -4.56
N ARG A 56 -15.62 -37.41 -4.90
CA ARG A 56 -14.90 -38.37 -4.05
C ARG A 56 -14.49 -37.77 -2.71
N TRP A 57 -14.04 -36.51 -2.70
CA TRP A 57 -13.69 -35.81 -1.47
C TRP A 57 -14.89 -35.63 -0.55
N TRP A 58 -16.02 -35.13 -1.07
CA TRP A 58 -17.26 -35.00 -0.31
C TRP A 58 -17.82 -36.36 0.15
N GLN A 59 -17.75 -37.40 -0.68
CA GLN A 59 -18.15 -38.76 -0.31
C GLN A 59 -17.37 -39.31 0.89
N LYS A 60 -16.05 -39.06 0.98
CA LYS A 60 -15.24 -39.43 2.16
C LYS A 60 -15.72 -38.77 3.45
N LYS A 61 -16.41 -37.62 3.38
CA LYS A 61 -16.90 -36.87 4.54
C LYS A 61 -18.35 -37.22 4.93
N LEU A 62 -19.09 -37.97 4.11
CA LEU A 62 -20.47 -38.41 4.42
C LEU A 62 -20.65 -39.07 5.81
N PRO A 63 -19.71 -39.89 6.34
CA PRO A 63 -19.85 -40.45 7.69
C PRO A 63 -19.93 -39.39 8.81
N LEU A 64 -19.42 -38.17 8.59
CA LEU A 64 -19.51 -37.06 9.53
C LEU A 64 -20.95 -36.56 9.71
N LYS A 65 -21.85 -36.82 8.75
CA LYS A 65 -23.27 -36.46 8.85
C LYS A 65 -23.95 -37.05 10.09
N ASN A 66 -23.49 -38.23 10.54
CA ASN A 66 -24.00 -38.92 11.72
C ASN A 66 -23.30 -38.49 13.03
N GLN A 67 -22.43 -37.46 12.99
CA GLN A 67 -21.65 -36.98 14.13
C GLN A 67 -21.85 -35.47 14.36
N PRO A 68 -23.06 -35.00 14.75
CA PRO A 68 -23.39 -33.57 14.82
C PRO A 68 -22.58 -32.76 15.85
N SER A 69 -21.94 -33.44 16.81
CA SER A 69 -21.01 -32.86 17.80
C SER A 69 -19.57 -32.67 17.27
N ASN A 70 -19.22 -33.20 16.11
CA ASN A 70 -17.90 -33.08 15.52
C ASN A 70 -17.74 -31.69 14.85
N PRO A 71 -16.73 -30.86 15.19
CA PRO A 71 -16.54 -29.54 14.57
C PRO A 71 -16.48 -29.55 13.04
N LEU A 72 -15.89 -30.59 12.44
CA LEU A 72 -15.85 -30.73 10.97
C LEU A 72 -17.23 -31.03 10.37
N ALA A 73 -18.10 -31.74 11.09
CA ALA A 73 -19.49 -31.96 10.69
C ALA A 73 -20.34 -30.69 10.80
N GLN A 74 -19.97 -29.74 11.67
CA GLN A 74 -20.62 -28.44 11.79
C GLN A 74 -20.20 -27.52 10.64
N LEU A 75 -18.90 -27.45 10.33
CA LEU A 75 -18.35 -26.68 9.22
C LEU A 75 -18.89 -27.13 7.85
N LEU A 76 -18.92 -28.45 7.62
CA LEU A 76 -19.30 -29.03 6.33
C LEU A 76 -20.82 -29.29 6.19
N ARG A 77 -21.63 -28.91 7.19
CA ARG A 77 -23.02 -29.36 7.35
C ARG A 77 -23.89 -29.18 6.10
N THR A 78 -23.90 -28.00 5.50
CA THR A 78 -24.67 -27.69 4.28
C THR A 78 -24.09 -28.40 3.06
N GLY A 79 -22.76 -28.38 2.91
CA GLY A 79 -22.08 -29.02 1.80
C GLY A 79 -22.23 -30.56 1.78
N LEU A 80 -22.34 -31.21 2.93
CA LEU A 80 -22.59 -32.66 3.03
C LEU A 80 -23.93 -33.11 2.42
N GLU A 81 -24.88 -32.19 2.23
CA GLU A 81 -26.18 -32.47 1.63
C GLU A 81 -26.30 -31.91 0.20
N GLU A 82 -25.68 -30.75 -0.06
CA GLU A 82 -25.90 -30.00 -1.30
C GLU A 82 -24.77 -30.12 -2.33
N SER A 83 -23.53 -30.44 -1.92
CA SER A 83 -22.36 -30.46 -2.81
C SER A 83 -22.54 -31.41 -3.99
N SER A 84 -23.11 -32.59 -3.77
CA SER A 84 -23.37 -33.57 -4.84
C SER A 84 -24.33 -33.02 -5.89
N ARG A 85 -25.34 -32.24 -5.50
CA ARG A 85 -26.27 -31.58 -6.42
C ARG A 85 -25.52 -30.52 -7.23
N TYR A 86 -24.88 -29.56 -6.56
CA TYR A 86 -24.26 -28.42 -7.23
C TYR A 86 -23.04 -28.77 -8.10
N LEU A 87 -22.26 -29.79 -7.73
CA LEU A 87 -21.15 -30.31 -8.54
C LEU A 87 -21.64 -31.13 -9.75
N THR A 88 -22.77 -31.83 -9.62
CA THR A 88 -23.39 -32.54 -10.75
C THR A 88 -24.02 -31.55 -11.74
N GLU A 89 -24.72 -30.53 -11.24
CA GLU A 89 -25.23 -29.41 -12.02
C GLU A 89 -24.10 -28.74 -12.81
N ALA A 90 -23.03 -28.30 -12.13
CA ALA A 90 -21.86 -27.69 -12.77
C ALA A 90 -21.27 -28.58 -13.89
N ARG A 91 -21.17 -29.90 -13.67
CA ARG A 91 -20.71 -30.84 -14.71
C ARG A 91 -21.68 -30.93 -15.88
N VAL A 92 -22.99 -30.93 -15.66
CA VAL A 92 -23.98 -31.01 -16.75
C VAL A 92 -23.93 -29.74 -17.61
N GLU A 93 -23.92 -28.56 -16.98
CA GLU A 93 -23.89 -27.28 -17.69
C GLU A 93 -22.56 -27.05 -18.44
N LEU A 94 -21.42 -27.45 -17.86
CA LEU A 94 -20.09 -27.32 -18.50
C LEU A 94 -19.78 -28.37 -19.57
N LEU A 95 -20.49 -29.51 -19.61
CA LEU A 95 -20.31 -30.52 -20.65
C LEU A 95 -21.26 -30.33 -21.84
N ASP A 96 -22.31 -29.53 -21.71
CA ASP A 96 -23.15 -29.11 -22.82
C ASP A 96 -22.41 -28.01 -23.63
N PRO A 97 -22.01 -28.27 -24.89
CA PRO A 97 -21.22 -27.30 -25.66
C PRO A 97 -21.98 -26.01 -25.99
N GLN A 98 -23.31 -26.04 -26.03
CA GLN A 98 -24.11 -24.85 -26.30
C GLN A 98 -24.20 -23.98 -25.05
N ARG A 99 -24.58 -24.56 -23.91
CA ARG A 99 -24.73 -23.81 -22.66
C ARG A 99 -23.41 -23.29 -22.12
N ARG A 100 -22.34 -24.07 -22.25
CA ARG A 100 -20.99 -23.63 -21.92
C ARG A 100 -20.63 -22.39 -22.74
N ARG A 101 -20.92 -22.37 -24.04
CA ARG A 101 -20.67 -21.21 -24.89
C ARG A 101 -21.52 -20.01 -24.50
N GLU A 102 -22.81 -20.21 -24.24
CA GLU A 102 -23.71 -19.14 -23.78
C GLU A 102 -23.18 -18.51 -22.48
N MET A 103 -22.72 -19.31 -21.51
CA MET A 103 -22.08 -18.84 -20.28
C MET A 103 -20.71 -18.17 -20.51
N ASP A 104 -19.87 -18.71 -21.41
CA ASP A 104 -18.56 -18.11 -21.75
C ASP A 104 -18.78 -16.72 -22.40
N ASP A 105 -19.78 -16.59 -23.26
CA ASP A 105 -20.20 -15.34 -23.90
C ASP A 105 -20.80 -14.36 -22.85
N GLU A 106 -21.60 -14.82 -21.88
CA GLU A 106 -22.12 -14.00 -20.77
C GLU A 106 -21.01 -13.49 -19.82
N LEU A 107 -20.06 -14.35 -19.44
CA LEU A 107 -18.92 -13.97 -18.59
C LEU A 107 -18.01 -12.96 -19.30
N ALA A 108 -17.75 -13.18 -20.60
CA ALA A 108 -16.99 -12.23 -21.42
C ALA A 108 -17.73 -10.89 -21.57
N ALA A 109 -19.05 -10.88 -21.66
CA ALA A 109 -19.85 -9.66 -21.70
C ALA A 109 -19.79 -8.88 -20.37
N GLN A 110 -19.91 -9.56 -19.23
CA GLN A 110 -19.79 -8.95 -17.90
C GLN A 110 -18.40 -8.31 -17.70
N GLU A 111 -17.33 -9.03 -18.05
CA GLU A 111 -15.98 -8.45 -18.01
C GLU A 111 -15.79 -7.26 -18.95
N HIS A 112 -16.42 -7.29 -20.12
CA HIS A 112 -16.35 -6.18 -21.06
C HIS A 112 -17.06 -4.95 -20.49
N GLU A 113 -18.21 -5.12 -19.84
CA GLU A 113 -18.93 -4.06 -19.14
C GLU A 113 -18.13 -3.51 -17.94
N GLU A 114 -17.52 -4.39 -17.13
CA GLU A 114 -16.61 -3.99 -16.04
C GLU A 114 -15.42 -3.17 -16.57
N ALA A 115 -14.75 -3.65 -17.62
CA ALA A 115 -13.60 -2.98 -18.25
C ALA A 115 -13.97 -1.62 -18.85
N VAL A 116 -15.16 -1.51 -19.48
CA VAL A 116 -15.70 -0.22 -19.95
C VAL A 116 -15.97 0.71 -18.76
N ALA A 117 -16.60 0.24 -17.69
CA ALA A 117 -16.91 1.04 -16.52
C ALA A 117 -15.65 1.51 -15.76
N GLU A 118 -14.58 0.72 -15.78
CA GLU A 118 -13.28 1.11 -15.20
C GLU A 118 -12.54 2.12 -16.10
N PHE A 119 -12.54 1.91 -17.42
CA PHE A 119 -12.01 2.87 -18.40
C PHE A 119 -12.73 4.22 -18.34
N GLN A 120 -14.05 4.23 -18.20
CA GLN A 120 -14.84 5.46 -18.03
C GLN A 120 -14.46 6.25 -16.77
N LYS A 121 -14.20 5.57 -15.63
CA LYS A 121 -13.72 6.24 -14.41
C LYS A 121 -12.34 6.87 -14.62
N TYR A 122 -11.44 6.16 -15.29
CA TYR A 122 -10.10 6.65 -15.57
C TYR A 122 -10.12 7.80 -16.60
N LEU A 123 -11.02 7.75 -17.58
CA LEU A 123 -11.26 8.82 -18.55
C LEU A 123 -11.83 10.07 -17.90
N ALA A 124 -12.86 9.94 -17.06
CA ALA A 124 -13.46 11.06 -16.33
C ALA A 124 -12.46 11.76 -15.40
N PHE A 125 -11.52 10.99 -14.80
CA PHE A 125 -10.41 11.55 -14.04
C PHE A 125 -9.42 12.31 -14.94
N ALA A 126 -9.02 11.72 -16.08
CA ALA A 126 -8.04 12.31 -17.00
C ALA A 126 -8.53 13.55 -17.79
N ILE A 127 -9.82 13.89 -17.71
CA ILE A 127 -10.40 15.11 -18.32
C ILE A 127 -10.97 16.08 -17.29
N ALA A 128 -10.75 15.84 -15.99
CA ALA A 128 -11.33 16.63 -14.90
C ALA A 128 -10.98 18.13 -15.02
N ASP A 129 -9.78 18.44 -15.52
CA ASP A 129 -9.27 19.80 -15.74
C ASP A 129 -9.73 20.43 -17.08
N GLY A 130 -10.66 19.79 -17.80
CA GLY A 130 -11.25 20.33 -19.04
C GLY A 130 -10.35 20.25 -20.28
N THR A 131 -9.18 19.61 -20.18
CA THR A 131 -8.30 19.32 -21.32
C THR A 131 -7.81 17.88 -21.28
N LEU A 132 -7.45 17.35 -22.45
CA LEU A 132 -6.82 16.04 -22.59
C LEU A 132 -5.49 16.21 -23.33
N THR A 133 -4.38 15.92 -22.66
CA THR A 133 -3.05 15.96 -23.27
C THR A 133 -2.74 14.68 -24.05
N ALA A 134 -1.75 14.76 -24.95
CA ALA A 134 -1.33 13.63 -25.75
C ALA A 134 -0.73 12.46 -24.93
N GLU A 135 -0.17 12.73 -23.75
CA GLU A 135 0.40 11.69 -22.88
C GLU A 135 -0.69 11.03 -22.01
N GLU A 136 -1.68 11.79 -21.54
CA GLU A 136 -2.89 11.23 -20.88
C GLU A 136 -3.71 10.38 -21.85
N GLU A 137 -3.94 10.84 -23.07
CA GLU A 137 -4.62 10.05 -24.11
C GLU A 137 -3.85 8.76 -24.41
N LYS A 138 -2.51 8.80 -24.45
CA LYS A 138 -1.66 7.62 -24.61
C LYS A 138 -1.73 6.67 -23.39
N ASN A 139 -1.81 7.19 -22.17
CA ASN A 139 -1.96 6.39 -20.95
C ASN A 139 -3.35 5.74 -20.84
N LEU A 140 -4.42 6.47 -21.20
CA LEU A 140 -5.76 5.92 -21.38
C LEU A 140 -5.79 4.77 -22.39
N MET A 141 -5.22 4.99 -23.58
CA MET A 141 -5.18 3.99 -24.65
C MET A 141 -4.35 2.76 -24.26
N ARG A 142 -3.32 2.92 -23.41
CA ARG A 142 -2.60 1.80 -22.80
C ARG A 142 -3.48 1.06 -21.79
N PHE A 143 -4.07 1.77 -20.82
CA PHE A 143 -4.92 1.21 -19.77
C PHE A 143 -6.05 0.35 -20.35
N GLY A 144 -6.84 0.89 -21.29
CA GLY A 144 -7.93 0.12 -21.90
C GLY A 144 -7.46 -1.06 -22.75
N SER A 145 -6.28 -0.97 -23.38
CA SER A 145 -5.69 -2.12 -24.10
C SER A 145 -5.28 -3.27 -23.17
N GLU A 146 -4.79 -2.96 -21.97
CA GLU A 146 -4.45 -3.95 -20.93
C GLU A 146 -5.72 -4.61 -20.34
N HIS A 147 -6.87 -3.93 -20.42
CA HIS A 147 -8.19 -4.44 -19.99
C HIS A 147 -9.05 -5.01 -21.15
N GLY A 148 -8.46 -5.21 -22.33
CA GLY A 148 -9.13 -5.89 -23.46
C GLY A 148 -10.10 -5.03 -24.29
N LEU A 149 -10.12 -3.71 -24.10
CA LEU A 149 -10.90 -2.80 -24.95
C LEU A 149 -10.24 -2.59 -26.31
N THR A 150 -11.04 -2.58 -27.38
CA THR A 150 -10.51 -2.32 -28.73
C THR A 150 -10.15 -0.86 -28.92
N LYS A 151 -9.18 -0.59 -29.81
CA LYS A 151 -8.74 0.78 -30.13
C LYS A 151 -9.88 1.69 -30.56
N SER A 152 -10.84 1.17 -31.33
CA SER A 152 -12.04 1.90 -31.77
C SER A 152 -13.03 2.19 -30.64
N GLN A 153 -13.22 1.26 -29.69
CA GLN A 153 -14.07 1.49 -28.52
C GLN A 153 -13.50 2.57 -27.62
N MET A 154 -12.19 2.51 -27.32
CA MET A 154 -11.52 3.53 -26.50
C MET A 154 -11.61 4.92 -27.14
N ILE A 155 -11.30 5.05 -28.43
CA ILE A 155 -11.42 6.33 -29.16
C ILE A 155 -12.87 6.83 -29.16
N SER A 156 -13.86 5.95 -29.40
CA SER A 156 -15.27 6.34 -29.40
C SER A 156 -15.76 6.80 -28.02
N GLN A 157 -15.23 6.24 -26.93
CA GLN A 157 -15.56 6.68 -25.57
C GLN A 157 -14.88 8.01 -25.23
N ILE A 158 -13.59 8.17 -25.56
CA ILE A 158 -12.88 9.45 -25.43
C ILE A 158 -13.61 10.57 -26.20
N GLU A 159 -14.01 10.32 -27.46
CA GLU A 159 -14.73 11.31 -28.28
C GLU A 159 -16.17 11.59 -27.82
N ALA A 160 -16.83 10.64 -27.15
CA ALA A 160 -18.13 10.87 -26.53
C ALA A 160 -17.99 11.74 -25.27
N GLU A 161 -17.03 11.39 -24.41
CA GLU A 161 -16.83 12.09 -23.13
C GLU A 161 -16.29 13.51 -23.33
N LEU A 162 -15.35 13.73 -24.27
CA LEU A 162 -14.90 15.08 -24.66
C LEU A 162 -16.05 15.95 -25.22
N ARG A 163 -17.08 15.33 -25.81
CA ARG A 163 -18.26 16.04 -26.33
C ARG A 163 -19.24 16.42 -25.23
N ASP A 164 -19.42 15.55 -24.22
CA ASP A 164 -20.36 15.77 -23.12
C ASP A 164 -19.77 16.72 -22.06
N SER A 165 -18.49 16.55 -21.72
CA SER A 165 -17.73 17.44 -20.82
C SER A 165 -17.34 18.79 -21.45
N GLY A 166 -17.28 18.87 -22.79
CA GLY A 166 -16.78 20.03 -23.52
C GLY A 166 -15.25 20.20 -23.50
N ALA A 167 -14.52 19.21 -22.99
CA ALA A 167 -13.06 19.24 -22.86
C ALA A 167 -12.33 19.20 -24.22
N LYS A 168 -11.11 19.75 -24.27
CA LYS A 168 -10.34 19.92 -25.52
C LYS A 168 -9.03 19.14 -25.53
N ARG A 169 -8.72 18.49 -26.66
CA ARG A 169 -7.40 17.89 -26.92
C ARG A 169 -6.34 18.97 -27.15
N VAL A 170 -5.19 18.82 -26.51
CA VAL A 170 -4.02 19.70 -26.70
C VAL A 170 -2.94 18.96 -27.51
N GLN A 171 -2.58 19.50 -28.68
CA GLN A 171 -1.46 18.99 -29.49
C GLN A 171 -0.14 19.69 -29.12
N PRO A 172 0.98 18.97 -29.00
CA PRO A 172 2.29 19.58 -28.79
C PRO A 172 2.79 20.29 -30.06
N ALA A 173 3.37 21.48 -29.90
CA ALA A 173 3.94 22.27 -30.99
C ALA A 173 5.31 21.73 -31.45
N PRO A 174 5.70 21.89 -32.73
CA PRO A 174 7.02 21.46 -33.21
C PRO A 174 8.15 22.37 -32.68
N PRO A 175 9.37 21.83 -32.44
CA PRO A 175 10.48 22.60 -31.87
C PRO A 175 11.05 23.62 -32.88
N PRO A 176 11.38 24.86 -32.45
CA PRO A 176 11.86 25.91 -33.35
C PRO A 176 13.36 25.82 -33.68
N SER A 177 13.70 26.32 -34.87
CA SER A 177 15.08 26.43 -35.38
C SER A 177 15.75 27.74 -34.96
N VAL A 178 17.08 27.72 -34.84
CA VAL A 178 17.94 28.83 -34.41
C VAL A 178 18.13 29.89 -35.51
N ALA A 179 17.81 31.17 -35.24
CA ALA A 179 18.52 32.34 -35.80
C ALA A 179 18.08 33.71 -35.21
N ALA A 180 19.04 34.39 -34.58
CA ALA A 180 19.36 35.84 -34.55
C ALA A 180 18.27 36.97 -34.42
N PRO A 181 18.60 38.13 -33.79
CA PRO A 181 17.60 39.06 -33.27
C PRO A 181 17.43 40.38 -34.05
N LEU A 182 16.33 41.11 -33.82
CA LEU A 182 16.30 42.59 -33.75
C LEU A 182 15.03 43.14 -33.06
N GLN A 183 15.16 44.35 -32.51
CA GLN A 183 14.23 45.08 -31.62
C GLN A 183 13.07 45.73 -32.41
N SER A 184 11.89 46.06 -31.86
CA SER A 184 11.70 47.18 -30.92
C SER A 184 10.29 47.28 -30.27
N GLN A 185 10.28 47.58 -28.96
CA GLN A 185 9.44 48.53 -28.18
C GLN A 185 8.00 48.84 -28.67
N GLY A 186 6.94 48.83 -27.86
CA GLY A 186 6.75 48.77 -26.39
C GLY A 186 5.46 49.57 -26.06
N PRO A 187 5.25 50.09 -24.83
CA PRO A 187 5.62 49.62 -23.49
C PRO A 187 4.36 49.01 -22.79
N GLN A 188 4.26 48.70 -21.49
CA GLN A 188 5.11 48.86 -20.30
C GLN A 188 5.39 47.46 -19.67
N SER A 189 5.76 47.42 -18.38
CA SER A 189 6.14 46.21 -17.62
C SER A 189 4.99 45.61 -16.80
N SER A 190 4.83 44.30 -16.84
CA SER A 190 4.88 43.52 -15.59
C SER A 190 6.30 42.96 -15.46
N ASN A 191 6.90 43.12 -14.29
CA ASN A 191 8.10 42.36 -13.92
C ASN A 191 7.72 40.86 -13.96
N PRO A 192 8.53 39.93 -14.50
CA PRO A 192 8.22 38.50 -14.47
C PRO A 192 7.77 38.02 -13.08
N GLN A 193 8.44 38.52 -12.02
CA GLN A 193 8.11 38.27 -10.62
C GLN A 193 6.70 38.77 -10.24
N GLU A 194 6.27 39.94 -10.74
CA GLU A 194 4.93 40.49 -10.48
C GLU A 194 3.83 39.73 -11.21
N GLU A 195 4.08 39.27 -12.45
CA GLU A 195 3.12 38.44 -13.17
C GLU A 195 2.99 37.06 -12.50
N PHE A 196 4.10 36.51 -11.99
CA PHE A 196 4.10 35.28 -11.22
C PHE A 196 3.33 35.41 -9.89
N LEU A 197 3.63 36.43 -9.08
CA LEU A 197 2.88 36.74 -7.86
C LEU A 197 1.38 37.00 -8.15
N ARG A 198 1.05 37.56 -9.31
CA ARG A 198 -0.34 37.75 -9.75
C ARG A 198 -1.01 36.42 -10.10
N MET A 199 -0.33 35.47 -10.72
CA MET A 199 -0.85 34.13 -10.97
C MET A 199 -1.02 33.32 -9.67
N LEU A 200 -0.07 33.42 -8.74
CA LEU A 200 -0.21 32.86 -7.39
C LEU A 200 -1.44 33.41 -6.67
N ARG A 201 -1.61 34.74 -6.64
CA ARG A 201 -2.80 35.40 -6.06
C ARG A 201 -4.12 35.05 -6.75
N LEU A 202 -4.10 34.63 -8.02
CA LEU A 202 -5.29 34.13 -8.72
C LEU A 202 -5.67 32.70 -8.33
N SER A 203 -4.71 31.88 -7.87
CA SER A 203 -4.99 30.52 -7.37
C SER A 203 -5.78 30.52 -6.05
N SER A 204 -5.64 31.58 -5.25
CA SER A 204 -6.24 31.71 -3.91
C SER A 204 -5.87 30.58 -2.94
N LEU A 205 -4.75 29.90 -3.17
CA LEU A 205 -4.22 28.86 -2.28
C LEU A 205 -3.50 29.49 -1.09
N ASP A 206 -3.74 28.95 0.10
CA ASP A 206 -2.96 29.23 1.32
C ASP A 206 -1.96 28.08 1.59
N SER A 207 -1.18 28.18 2.67
CA SER A 207 -0.17 27.15 3.00
C SER A 207 -0.79 25.77 3.34
N PHE A 208 -2.09 25.72 3.63
CA PHE A 208 -2.84 24.50 3.92
C PHE A 208 -3.46 23.86 2.67
N GLY A 209 -3.71 24.65 1.63
CA GLY A 209 -4.32 24.22 0.37
C GLY A 209 -3.34 23.74 -0.70
N MET A 210 -2.08 24.20 -0.68
CA MET A 210 -1.12 23.88 -1.74
C MET A 210 -0.32 22.60 -1.47
N THR A 211 -0.50 21.57 -2.32
CA THR A 211 0.26 20.32 -2.26
C THR A 211 1.67 20.46 -2.86
N ASP A 212 2.60 19.55 -2.54
CA ASP A 212 3.94 19.52 -3.16
C ASP A 212 3.84 19.45 -4.70
N ASP A 213 2.94 18.64 -5.28
CA ASP A 213 2.73 18.57 -6.73
C ASP A 213 2.23 19.91 -7.33
N GLN A 214 1.44 20.69 -6.58
CA GLN A 214 0.96 22.01 -7.00
C GLN A 214 2.05 23.08 -6.86
N ARG A 215 2.87 23.01 -5.79
CA ARG A 215 4.04 23.86 -5.60
C ARG A 215 5.03 23.68 -6.75
N ASP A 216 5.35 22.44 -7.10
CA ASP A 216 6.18 22.11 -8.25
C ASP A 216 5.57 22.65 -9.56
N ALA A 217 4.25 22.58 -9.73
CA ALA A 217 3.58 23.18 -10.89
C ALA A 217 3.73 24.72 -10.96
N PHE A 218 3.68 25.44 -9.83
CA PHE A 218 3.93 26.89 -9.81
C PHE A 218 5.40 27.24 -10.09
N ILE A 219 6.36 26.49 -9.57
CA ILE A 219 7.80 26.69 -9.85
C ILE A 219 8.07 26.49 -11.35
N ASN A 220 7.56 25.41 -11.96
CA ASN A 220 7.64 25.18 -13.40
C ASN A 220 6.96 26.31 -14.22
N MET A 221 5.86 26.90 -13.72
CA MET A 221 5.23 28.06 -14.36
C MET A 221 6.10 29.33 -14.25
N ALA A 222 6.81 29.53 -13.15
CA ALA A 222 7.73 30.66 -12.97
C ALA A 222 8.97 30.55 -13.87
N GLU A 223 9.54 29.35 -14.01
CA GLU A 223 10.61 29.06 -14.98
C GLU A 223 10.17 29.43 -16.41
N SER A 224 8.90 29.15 -16.76
CA SER A 224 8.36 29.52 -18.08
C SER A 224 8.22 31.04 -18.30
N LEU A 225 8.20 31.84 -17.22
CA LEU A 225 8.30 33.30 -17.26
C LEU A 225 9.76 33.83 -17.24
N GLY A 226 10.74 32.93 -17.09
CA GLY A 226 12.15 33.29 -16.99
C GLY A 226 12.60 33.71 -15.59
N ILE A 227 11.88 33.29 -14.54
CA ILE A 227 12.35 33.37 -13.15
C ILE A 227 13.17 32.12 -12.86
N GLU A 228 14.34 32.24 -12.23
CA GLU A 228 15.14 31.07 -11.83
C GLU A 228 14.38 30.25 -10.74
N PRO A 229 14.45 28.91 -10.74
CA PRO A 229 13.61 28.08 -9.88
C PRO A 229 13.68 28.43 -8.38
N GLY A 230 14.86 28.76 -7.85
CA GLY A 230 15.00 29.19 -6.45
C GLY A 230 14.39 30.56 -6.16
N GLU A 231 14.40 31.48 -7.13
CA GLU A 231 13.75 32.80 -6.99
C GLU A 231 12.21 32.66 -7.13
N ALA A 232 11.75 31.64 -7.85
CA ALA A 232 10.34 31.26 -7.89
C ALA A 232 9.88 30.65 -6.55
N GLU A 233 10.68 29.79 -5.94
CA GLU A 233 10.43 29.25 -4.59
C GLU A 233 10.31 30.38 -3.55
N ASP A 234 11.26 31.31 -3.52
CA ASP A 234 11.24 32.49 -2.64
C ASP A 234 9.94 33.32 -2.82
N LEU A 235 9.46 33.50 -4.05
CA LEU A 235 8.23 34.24 -4.36
C LEU A 235 6.95 33.46 -4.01
N VAL A 236 6.97 32.13 -4.11
CA VAL A 236 5.89 31.26 -3.63
C VAL A 236 5.78 31.37 -2.12
N ASP A 237 6.88 31.25 -1.38
CA ASP A 237 6.86 31.29 0.07
C ASP A 237 6.49 32.69 0.60
N LEU A 238 6.99 33.76 -0.03
CA LEU A 238 6.55 35.13 0.26
C LEU A 238 5.04 35.34 0.04
N TYR A 239 4.47 34.74 -1.01
CA TYR A 239 3.02 34.78 -1.23
C TYR A 239 2.24 34.01 -0.17
N LEU A 240 2.69 32.82 0.22
CA LEU A 240 2.02 32.00 1.23
C LEU A 240 2.08 32.64 2.62
N GLU A 241 3.21 33.26 2.99
CA GLU A 241 3.32 34.05 4.22
C GLU A 241 2.35 35.24 4.24
N GLU A 242 2.20 35.95 3.11
CA GLU A 242 1.24 37.06 2.98
C GLU A 242 -0.22 36.57 3.01
N ALA A 243 -0.53 35.44 2.36
CA ALA A 243 -1.85 34.83 2.34
C ALA A 243 -2.28 34.34 3.75
N ASP A 244 -1.38 33.69 4.48
CA ASP A 244 -1.63 33.21 5.84
C ASP A 244 -1.83 34.38 6.82
N ALA A 245 -1.07 35.48 6.66
CA ALA A 245 -1.26 36.70 7.44
C ALA A 245 -2.64 37.34 7.18
N ILE A 246 -3.14 37.29 5.94
CA ILE A 246 -4.49 37.76 5.59
C ILE A 246 -5.57 36.85 6.21
N SER A 247 -5.41 35.51 6.14
CA SER A 247 -6.31 34.56 6.81
C SER A 247 -6.38 34.74 8.32
N GLN A 248 -5.28 35.15 8.97
CA GLN A 248 -5.24 35.45 10.41
C GLN A 248 -5.94 36.76 10.83
N THR A 249 -6.28 37.66 9.88
CA THR A 249 -6.90 38.96 10.22
C THR A 249 -8.42 39.02 10.04
N GLN A 250 -9.06 37.95 9.55
CA GLN A 250 -10.53 37.88 9.51
C GLN A 250 -11.09 37.45 10.87
N PRO A 251 -12.03 38.21 11.48
CA PRO A 251 -12.61 37.84 12.76
C PRO A 251 -13.51 36.61 12.62
N ALA A 252 -13.21 35.57 13.38
CA ALA A 252 -14.00 34.34 13.42
C ALA A 252 -15.48 34.60 13.73
N ALA A 253 -16.38 34.04 12.92
CA ALA A 253 -17.80 33.99 13.24
C ALA A 253 -18.00 33.20 14.56
N GLY A 254 -18.74 33.81 15.49
CA GLY A 254 -18.80 33.34 16.87
C GLY A 254 -19.46 31.95 17.08
N PRO A 255 -19.28 31.34 18.26
CA PRO A 255 -19.70 29.98 18.52
C PRO A 255 -21.24 29.83 18.51
N VAL A 256 -21.74 28.93 17.67
CA VAL A 256 -23.14 28.51 17.69
C VAL A 256 -23.39 27.65 18.94
N ARG A 257 -24.15 28.21 19.87
CA ARG A 257 -24.55 27.59 21.13
C ARG A 257 -25.66 26.56 20.88
N ILE A 258 -25.34 25.27 20.97
CA ILE A 258 -26.35 24.21 21.03
C ILE A 258 -26.65 23.91 22.51
N GLU A 259 -27.91 24.09 22.91
CA GLU A 259 -28.35 23.87 24.27
C GLU A 259 -28.59 22.39 24.58
N ALA A 260 -28.41 22.01 25.85
CA ALA A 260 -28.55 20.63 26.29
C ALA A 260 -30.01 20.17 26.27
N ILE A 261 -30.31 19.13 25.49
CA ILE A 261 -31.53 18.34 25.66
C ILE A 261 -31.21 17.18 26.61
N ARG A 262 -31.78 17.24 27.83
CA ARG A 262 -31.86 16.08 28.72
C ARG A 262 -32.92 15.12 28.20
N SER A 263 -32.58 13.84 28.05
CA SER A 263 -33.52 12.73 28.03
C SER A 263 -33.08 11.67 29.04
N GLU A 264 -33.92 11.45 30.06
CA GLU A 264 -33.80 10.32 30.97
C GLU A 264 -34.59 9.11 30.42
N ALA A 265 -34.29 7.92 30.98
CA ALA A 265 -34.80 6.57 30.65
C ALA A 265 -33.93 5.81 29.61
N ARG A 266 -33.55 4.55 29.87
CA ARG A 266 -33.86 3.65 31.01
C ARG A 266 -32.75 2.60 31.14
N GLU A 267 -32.35 2.27 32.36
CA GLU A 267 -31.46 1.12 32.60
C GLU A 267 -32.16 -0.19 32.19
N ALA A 268 -31.50 -0.98 31.34
CA ALA A 268 -31.83 -2.36 31.09
C ALA A 268 -30.61 -3.21 31.45
N ASN A 269 -30.70 -3.90 32.58
CA ASN A 269 -29.63 -4.70 33.14
C ASN A 269 -29.37 -5.94 32.28
N LEU A 270 -28.23 -5.99 31.59
CA LEU A 270 -27.63 -7.21 31.05
C LEU A 270 -26.17 -7.23 31.49
N GLY A 271 -25.97 -7.68 32.72
CA GLY A 271 -24.64 -7.89 33.27
C GLY A 271 -24.03 -9.17 32.72
N GLU A 272 -22.95 -9.04 31.97
CA GLU A 272 -21.81 -9.94 32.04
C GLU A 272 -20.58 -9.11 31.68
N THR A 273 -19.89 -8.62 32.72
CA THR A 273 -18.63 -7.92 32.57
C THR A 273 -17.60 -8.89 32.02
N ALA A 274 -17.26 -8.75 30.75
CA ALA A 274 -16.02 -9.31 30.22
C ALA A 274 -14.87 -8.63 30.97
N GLU A 275 -14.37 -9.29 32.02
CA GLU A 275 -13.17 -8.85 32.72
C GLU A 275 -12.05 -8.73 31.68
N ALA A 276 -11.53 -7.51 31.51
CA ALA A 276 -10.35 -7.29 30.69
C ALA A 276 -9.22 -8.14 31.29
N ILE A 277 -8.82 -9.19 30.58
CA ILE A 277 -7.73 -10.08 31.00
C ILE A 277 -6.48 -9.22 31.08
N HIS A 278 -6.15 -8.78 32.29
CA HIS A 278 -4.97 -7.98 32.54
C HIS A 278 -3.77 -8.93 32.47
N ILE A 279 -3.27 -9.15 31.26
CA ILE A 279 -2.05 -9.93 31.03
C ILE A 279 -0.93 -9.17 31.75
N GLU A 280 -0.35 -9.79 32.77
CA GLU A 280 0.76 -9.20 33.52
C GLU A 280 2.03 -9.29 32.66
N ILE A 281 2.28 -8.23 31.88
CA ILE A 281 3.40 -8.16 30.92
C ILE A 281 4.73 -8.04 31.68
N ASN A 282 5.36 -9.20 31.94
CA ASN A 282 6.69 -9.25 32.54
C ASN A 282 7.78 -9.31 31.45
N VAL A 283 8.16 -8.14 30.93
CA VAL A 283 9.21 -7.96 29.89
C VAL A 283 10.53 -8.64 30.27
N ALA A 284 10.90 -8.64 31.55
CA ALA A 284 12.15 -9.26 32.01
C ALA A 284 12.08 -10.80 31.94
N ALA A 285 10.95 -11.39 32.34
CA ALA A 285 10.72 -12.83 32.20
C ALA A 285 10.60 -13.26 30.73
N GLU A 286 9.96 -12.45 29.89
CA GLU A 286 9.89 -12.70 28.43
C GLU A 286 11.29 -12.71 27.80
N ARG A 287 12.12 -11.69 28.07
CA ARG A 287 13.52 -11.61 27.56
C ARG A 287 14.42 -12.76 28.05
N GLY A 288 14.15 -13.33 29.22
CA GLY A 288 14.84 -14.52 29.72
C GLY A 288 14.41 -15.83 29.03
N ARG A 289 13.20 -15.86 28.44
CA ARG A 289 12.61 -17.05 27.80
C ARG A 289 12.80 -17.06 26.27
N TYR A 290 12.75 -15.90 25.64
CA TYR A 290 12.84 -15.73 24.19
C TYR A 290 14.13 -15.02 23.82
N VAL A 291 15.13 -15.79 23.42
CA VAL A 291 16.44 -15.29 23.01
C VAL A 291 16.46 -14.94 21.52
N ASN A 292 17.22 -13.90 21.16
CA ASN A 292 17.50 -13.57 19.76
C ASN A 292 18.09 -14.78 19.02
N PHE A 293 17.77 -14.93 17.73
CA PHE A 293 18.27 -16.05 16.92
C PHE A 293 18.68 -15.59 15.53
N GLN A 294 19.50 -16.38 14.84
CA GLN A 294 19.89 -16.14 13.45
C GLN A 294 19.10 -17.08 12.53
N ASN A 295 18.51 -16.55 11.45
CA ASN A 295 17.79 -17.34 10.46
C ASN A 295 18.74 -18.03 9.47
N SER A 296 18.23 -18.92 8.62
CA SER A 296 19.02 -19.70 7.65
C SER A 296 19.60 -18.89 6.48
N LEU A 297 19.30 -17.58 6.42
CA LEU A 297 19.90 -16.61 5.48
C LEU A 297 21.03 -15.79 6.14
N GLY A 298 21.28 -15.99 7.44
CA GLY A 298 22.28 -15.26 8.21
C GLY A 298 21.76 -13.97 8.86
N GLY A 299 20.47 -13.64 8.73
CA GLY A 299 19.87 -12.45 9.35
C GLY A 299 19.57 -12.64 10.83
N GLU A 300 19.91 -11.66 11.66
CA GLU A 300 19.56 -11.63 13.08
C GLU A 300 18.07 -11.27 13.27
N MET A 301 17.37 -12.10 14.05
CA MET A 301 15.99 -11.91 14.48
C MET A 301 16.00 -11.56 15.97
N LEU A 302 15.71 -10.31 16.32
CA LEU A 302 15.74 -9.85 17.71
C LEU A 302 14.35 -9.94 18.34
N PHE A 303 14.31 -10.27 19.63
CA PHE A 303 13.08 -10.43 20.39
C PHE A 303 12.48 -9.07 20.78
N ILE A 304 11.22 -8.86 20.38
CA ILE A 304 10.41 -7.72 20.79
C ILE A 304 9.38 -8.20 21.82
N PRO A 305 9.40 -7.69 23.06
CA PRO A 305 8.47 -8.11 24.11
C PRO A 305 7.04 -7.64 23.85
N SER A 306 6.08 -8.26 24.53
CA SER A 306 4.72 -7.74 24.59
C SER A 306 4.72 -6.36 25.26
N ALA A 307 3.89 -5.41 24.81
CA ALA A 307 3.70 -4.12 25.46
C ALA A 307 2.41 -3.42 25.01
N GLU A 308 2.00 -2.40 25.77
CA GLU A 308 1.12 -1.35 25.27
C GLU A 308 1.96 -0.12 24.90
N PHE A 309 1.67 0.50 23.75
CA PHE A 309 2.25 1.76 23.32
C PHE A 309 1.19 2.69 22.70
N VAL A 310 1.57 3.93 22.41
CA VAL A 310 0.72 4.88 21.69
C VAL A 310 1.26 5.05 20.27
N MET A 311 0.43 4.66 19.31
CA MET A 311 0.66 4.72 17.88
C MET A 311 0.19 6.06 17.30
N GLY A 312 0.91 6.61 16.33
CA GLY A 312 0.62 7.91 15.69
C GLY A 312 1.22 9.12 16.42
N SER A 313 0.88 10.33 15.96
CA SER A 313 1.45 11.59 16.47
C SER A 313 0.51 12.80 16.30
N GLU A 314 0.29 13.56 17.38
CA GLU A 314 -0.34 14.90 17.31
C GLU A 314 0.69 16.04 17.16
N ALA A 315 1.95 15.74 16.85
CA ALA A 315 2.97 16.76 16.61
C ALA A 315 2.59 17.64 15.40
N LEU A 316 3.00 18.92 15.40
CA LEU A 316 2.59 19.88 14.37
C LEU A 316 3.05 19.44 12.98
N GLU A 317 4.26 18.89 12.90
CA GLU A 317 4.89 18.33 11.71
C GLU A 317 4.39 16.93 11.31
N ALA A 318 3.44 16.35 12.05
CA ALA A 318 2.85 15.06 11.71
C ALA A 318 1.74 15.21 10.66
N SER A 319 1.82 14.39 9.62
CA SER A 319 0.84 14.35 8.53
C SER A 319 -0.54 13.94 9.04
N PRO A 320 -1.65 14.38 8.40
CA PRO A 320 -3.00 14.08 8.86
C PRO A 320 -3.35 12.58 8.98
N ASP A 321 -2.66 11.71 8.23
CA ASP A 321 -2.84 10.26 8.26
C ASP A 321 -2.10 9.55 9.41
N GLU A 322 -1.22 10.26 10.12
CA GLU A 322 -0.58 9.82 11.36
C GLU A 322 -1.46 10.05 12.61
N ARG A 323 -2.64 10.66 12.42
CA ARG A 323 -3.61 11.05 13.46
C ARG A 323 -4.92 10.25 13.34
N PRO A 324 -5.70 10.13 14.43
CA PRO A 324 -5.35 10.51 15.80
C PRO A 324 -4.42 9.49 16.47
N LEU A 325 -3.89 9.83 17.64
CA LEU A 325 -3.23 8.85 18.52
C LEU A 325 -4.12 7.63 18.82
N VAL A 326 -3.55 6.43 18.74
CA VAL A 326 -4.22 5.16 19.01
C VAL A 326 -3.46 4.38 20.10
N ARG A 327 -4.15 3.96 21.16
CA ARG A 327 -3.59 3.03 22.15
C ARG A 327 -3.54 1.62 21.57
N VAL A 328 -2.36 1.01 21.49
CA VAL A 328 -2.20 -0.32 20.89
C VAL A 328 -1.44 -1.25 21.82
N THR A 329 -2.04 -2.41 22.09
CA THR A 329 -1.32 -3.55 22.71
C THR A 329 -0.77 -4.45 21.61
N VAL A 330 0.54 -4.70 21.63
CA VAL A 330 1.26 -5.62 20.75
C VAL A 330 1.77 -6.80 21.57
N SER A 331 1.53 -8.02 21.10
CA SER A 331 2.06 -9.25 21.68
C SER A 331 3.45 -9.55 21.15
N ARG A 332 4.30 -10.17 21.99
CA ARG A 332 5.66 -10.60 21.67
C ARG A 332 5.84 -11.23 20.29
N PHE A 333 6.89 -10.81 19.59
CA PHE A 333 7.28 -11.28 18.26
C PHE A 333 8.80 -11.15 18.09
N TYR A 334 9.34 -11.72 17.02
CA TYR A 334 10.70 -11.39 16.56
C TYR A 334 10.62 -10.51 15.33
N LEU A 335 11.55 -9.55 15.20
CA LEU A 335 11.72 -8.72 14.00
C LEU A 335 13.16 -8.84 13.51
N SER A 336 13.38 -8.84 12.18
CA SER A 336 14.74 -8.81 11.66
C SER A 336 15.40 -7.48 11.99
N ARG A 337 16.61 -7.55 12.56
CA ARG A 337 17.42 -6.39 12.98
C ARG A 337 17.56 -5.36 11.85
N GLN A 338 17.73 -5.87 10.64
CA GLN A 338 17.98 -5.15 9.40
C GLN A 338 16.90 -5.50 8.36
N LEU A 339 16.89 -4.70 7.29
CA LEU A 339 16.18 -4.98 6.04
C LEU A 339 16.65 -6.30 5.41
N ILE A 340 15.80 -6.91 4.57
CA ILE A 340 16.23 -8.04 3.73
C ILE A 340 17.19 -7.52 2.66
N THR A 341 18.36 -8.15 2.54
CA THR A 341 19.39 -7.76 1.57
C THR A 341 19.20 -8.44 0.22
N ASN A 342 19.80 -7.87 -0.83
CA ASN A 342 19.85 -8.48 -2.16
C ASN A 342 20.32 -9.96 -2.11
N ALA A 343 21.43 -10.25 -1.42
CA ALA A 343 21.96 -11.61 -1.34
C ALA A 343 21.08 -12.59 -0.54
N ALA A 344 20.26 -12.09 0.40
CA ALA A 344 19.26 -12.89 1.11
C ALA A 344 18.04 -13.16 0.23
N TYR A 345 17.53 -12.14 -0.46
CA TYR A 345 16.39 -12.27 -1.39
C TYR A 345 16.71 -13.18 -2.58
N GLU A 346 17.94 -13.15 -3.11
CA GLU A 346 18.39 -14.01 -4.19
C GLU A 346 18.50 -15.51 -3.82
N LYS A 347 18.39 -15.86 -2.53
CA LYS A 347 18.21 -17.27 -2.13
C LYS A 347 16.79 -17.78 -2.40
N PHE A 348 15.83 -16.87 -2.50
CA PHE A 348 14.44 -17.12 -2.88
C PHE A 348 14.24 -16.96 -4.39
N ASP A 349 14.68 -15.83 -4.96
CA ASP A 349 14.61 -15.55 -6.40
C ASP A 349 15.99 -15.15 -6.96
N PRO A 350 16.78 -16.11 -7.47
CA PRO A 350 18.08 -15.84 -8.09
C PRO A 350 18.03 -14.93 -9.33
N SER A 351 16.85 -14.70 -9.93
CA SER A 351 16.73 -13.81 -11.09
C SER A 351 16.82 -12.32 -10.70
N HIS A 352 16.53 -12.01 -9.44
CA HIS A 352 16.54 -10.64 -8.90
C HIS A 352 17.89 -9.93 -9.00
N VAL A 353 19.00 -10.65 -9.16
CA VAL A 353 20.34 -10.08 -9.42
C VAL A 353 20.36 -9.11 -10.62
N ARG A 354 19.42 -9.24 -11.56
CA ARG A 354 19.25 -8.36 -12.72
C ARG A 354 18.46 -7.07 -12.43
N ASN A 355 17.74 -7.05 -11.31
CA ASN A 355 16.82 -5.97 -10.89
C ASN A 355 17.39 -5.13 -9.74
N ARG A 356 18.61 -5.43 -9.25
CA ARG A 356 19.33 -4.57 -8.31
C ARG A 356 19.53 -3.17 -8.92
N MET A 357 19.54 -2.14 -8.08
CA MET A 357 20.05 -0.81 -8.46
C MET A 357 21.52 -0.92 -8.92
N PRO A 358 21.94 -0.24 -10.01
CA PRO A 358 23.34 -0.20 -10.40
C PRO A 358 24.24 0.31 -9.25
N GLY A 359 25.26 -0.47 -8.89
CA GLY A 359 26.12 -0.19 -7.74
C GLY A 359 25.70 -0.90 -6.44
N ALA A 360 24.45 -1.36 -6.33
CA ALA A 360 23.96 -2.06 -5.13
C ALA A 360 24.59 -3.47 -4.99
N GLY A 361 25.60 -3.56 -4.12
CA GLY A 361 26.20 -4.82 -3.69
C GLY A 361 25.30 -5.70 -2.81
N ASP A 362 25.80 -6.89 -2.46
CA ASP A 362 25.08 -7.97 -1.76
C ASP A 362 24.44 -7.59 -0.41
N ARG A 363 24.99 -6.58 0.29
CA ARG A 363 24.52 -6.09 1.58
C ARG A 363 23.56 -4.89 1.50
N HIS A 364 23.26 -4.37 0.32
CA HIS A 364 22.22 -3.35 0.18
C HIS A 364 20.84 -3.99 0.38
N PRO A 365 19.85 -3.23 0.88
CA PRO A 365 18.48 -3.71 0.96
C PRO A 365 17.95 -4.09 -0.42
N VAL A 366 17.06 -5.08 -0.45
CA VAL A 366 16.34 -5.44 -1.66
C VAL A 366 15.25 -4.40 -1.94
N VAL A 367 15.20 -3.94 -3.18
CA VAL A 367 14.22 -2.97 -3.71
C VAL A 367 13.62 -3.52 -5.00
N HIS A 368 12.73 -2.78 -5.68
CA HIS A 368 11.98 -3.29 -6.84
C HIS A 368 11.22 -4.60 -6.54
N VAL A 369 10.71 -4.73 -5.31
CA VAL A 369 9.87 -5.84 -4.84
C VAL A 369 8.48 -5.33 -4.47
N SER A 370 7.44 -5.99 -4.98
CA SER A 370 6.06 -5.66 -4.61
C SER A 370 5.68 -6.30 -3.28
N SER A 371 4.66 -5.77 -2.59
CA SER A 371 4.15 -6.37 -1.34
C SER A 371 3.74 -7.85 -1.51
N LEU A 372 3.36 -8.25 -2.73
CA LEU A 372 3.02 -9.63 -3.05
C LEU A 372 4.27 -10.52 -3.12
N ASP A 373 5.40 -9.99 -3.55
CA ASP A 373 6.68 -10.73 -3.65
C ASP A 373 7.34 -10.88 -2.27
N THR A 374 7.27 -9.84 -1.44
CA THR A 374 7.74 -9.90 -0.05
C THR A 374 6.92 -10.90 0.79
N ILE A 375 5.60 -11.01 0.55
CA ILE A 375 4.75 -12.07 1.13
C ILE A 375 5.17 -13.46 0.66
N LYS A 376 5.45 -13.66 -0.64
CA LYS A 376 5.94 -14.96 -1.16
C LYS A 376 7.29 -15.34 -0.52
N PHE A 377 8.21 -14.39 -0.38
CA PHE A 377 9.49 -14.59 0.30
C PHE A 377 9.27 -15.06 1.75
N CYS A 378 8.36 -14.42 2.49
CA CYS A 378 8.02 -14.81 3.86
C CYS A 378 7.42 -16.24 3.92
N GLN A 379 6.55 -16.60 2.99
CA GLN A 379 5.97 -17.95 2.90
C GLN A 379 7.03 -19.02 2.57
N TRP A 380 7.95 -18.71 1.66
CA TRP A 380 9.08 -19.57 1.32
C TRP A 380 9.99 -19.81 2.52
N LEU A 381 10.39 -18.74 3.22
CA LEU A 381 11.24 -18.84 4.41
C LEU A 381 10.54 -19.61 5.53
N SER A 382 9.23 -19.38 5.71
CA SER A 382 8.39 -20.13 6.65
C SER A 382 8.40 -21.62 6.39
N THR A 383 8.23 -22.01 5.12
CA THR A 383 8.23 -23.41 4.69
C THR A 383 9.59 -24.06 4.90
N ARG A 384 10.67 -23.31 4.61
CA ARG A 384 12.07 -23.75 4.73
C ARG A 384 12.49 -23.98 6.19
N GLU A 385 12.13 -23.08 7.09
CA GLU A 385 12.58 -23.11 8.50
C GLU A 385 11.54 -23.69 9.47
N ARG A 386 10.32 -23.98 9.00
CA ARG A 386 9.17 -24.41 9.82
C ARG A 386 8.80 -23.41 10.93
N LYS A 387 9.09 -22.13 10.67
CA LYS A 387 8.71 -20.98 11.50
C LYS A 387 7.67 -20.15 10.76
N LYS A 388 6.98 -19.23 11.44
CA LYS A 388 5.95 -18.38 10.83
C LYS A 388 6.51 -17.00 10.54
N TYR A 389 7.13 -16.84 9.39
CA TYR A 389 7.59 -15.55 8.87
C TYR A 389 6.48 -14.82 8.11
N ARG A 390 6.45 -13.51 8.26
CA ARG A 390 5.51 -12.58 7.60
C ARG A 390 6.13 -11.18 7.55
N LEU A 391 5.50 -10.26 6.83
CA LEU A 391 5.74 -8.84 7.06
C LEU A 391 5.33 -8.47 8.50
N PRO A 392 6.00 -7.49 9.15
CA PRO A 392 5.49 -6.89 10.38
C PRO A 392 4.11 -6.27 10.11
N THR A 393 3.26 -6.21 11.14
CA THR A 393 2.12 -5.29 11.05
C THR A 393 2.61 -3.86 11.17
N GLU A 394 1.82 -2.90 10.71
CA GLU A 394 2.14 -1.49 10.82
C GLU A 394 2.40 -1.08 12.28
N ALA A 395 1.58 -1.59 13.21
CA ALA A 395 1.74 -1.31 14.64
C ALA A 395 2.98 -2.01 15.24
N GLU A 396 3.31 -3.23 14.79
CA GLU A 396 4.53 -3.93 15.20
C GLU A 396 5.78 -3.18 14.70
N TRP A 397 5.75 -2.67 13.46
CA TRP A 397 6.82 -1.87 12.88
C TRP A 397 7.02 -0.58 13.67
N GLU A 398 5.94 0.18 13.92
CA GLU A 398 6.03 1.44 14.65
C GLU A 398 6.47 1.21 16.10
N PHE A 399 5.94 0.18 16.75
CA PHE A 399 6.39 -0.19 18.09
C PHE A 399 7.88 -0.55 18.12
N ALA A 400 8.37 -1.32 17.14
CA ALA A 400 9.78 -1.67 17.07
C ALA A 400 10.71 -0.47 16.76
N ALA A 401 10.21 0.57 16.08
CA ALA A 401 10.92 1.83 15.86
C ALA A 401 10.92 2.71 17.13
N ARG A 402 9.75 2.90 17.74
CA ARG A 402 9.46 3.94 18.73
C ARG A 402 9.50 3.46 20.18
N GLY A 403 9.30 2.19 20.44
CA GLY A 403 9.09 1.67 21.80
C GLY A 403 7.86 2.30 22.47
N THR A 404 7.90 2.40 23.80
CA THR A 404 6.79 2.92 24.60
C THR A 404 6.95 4.38 25.04
N ASP A 405 8.05 5.05 24.70
CA ASP A 405 8.41 6.38 25.22
C ASP A 405 8.03 7.56 24.32
N GLY A 406 7.43 7.28 23.16
CA GLY A 406 6.90 8.31 22.27
C GLY A 406 7.95 9.06 21.45
N ARG A 407 9.17 8.51 21.29
CA ARG A 407 10.24 9.13 20.49
C ARG A 407 9.86 9.41 19.03
N LYS A 408 10.36 10.52 18.47
CA LYS A 408 10.14 10.99 17.11
C LYS A 408 10.87 10.12 16.07
N TYR A 409 12.12 9.75 16.35
CA TYR A 409 12.97 8.88 15.52
C TYR A 409 13.42 7.65 16.32
N PRO A 410 13.88 6.56 15.68
CA PRO A 410 14.33 5.35 16.38
C PRO A 410 15.40 5.61 17.44
N TRP A 411 16.36 6.51 17.15
CA TRP A 411 17.42 6.93 18.08
C TRP A 411 16.98 7.93 19.16
N GLY A 412 15.74 8.47 19.12
CA GLY A 412 15.23 9.42 20.08
C GLY A 412 14.60 10.68 19.46
N ASN A 413 14.72 11.81 20.18
CA ASN A 413 14.16 13.11 19.79
C ASN A 413 15.23 14.12 19.34
N HIS A 414 16.40 13.64 18.92
CA HIS A 414 17.51 14.50 18.49
C HIS A 414 17.42 14.73 16.98
N GLU A 415 17.20 15.99 16.60
CA GLU A 415 17.14 16.47 15.22
C GLU A 415 18.54 16.79 14.68
N GLY A 416 18.68 16.94 13.36
CA GLY A 416 19.96 17.27 12.69
C GLY A 416 21.03 16.17 12.78
N ARG A 417 20.66 14.96 13.19
CA ARG A 417 21.58 13.81 13.33
C ARG A 417 21.69 13.01 12.04
N GLY A 418 22.31 13.64 11.03
CA GLY A 418 22.54 13.03 9.73
C GLY A 418 23.44 11.79 9.75
N ASP A 419 24.29 11.66 10.77
CA ASP A 419 25.16 10.51 11.00
C ASP A 419 24.43 9.25 11.51
N LEU A 420 23.10 9.29 11.62
CA LEU A 420 22.27 8.21 12.20
C LEU A 420 21.30 7.55 11.21
N ALA A 421 21.19 8.05 9.97
CA ALA A 421 20.30 7.50 8.95
C ALA A 421 20.81 7.84 7.56
N ASN A 422 20.39 7.07 6.56
CA ASN A 422 20.64 7.37 5.15
C ASN A 422 19.39 7.97 4.49
N PHE A 423 19.49 9.19 3.96
CA PHE A 423 18.36 10.00 3.49
C PHE A 423 18.81 11.02 2.44
N ALA A 424 17.92 11.92 1.97
CA ALA A 424 18.30 12.92 0.98
C ALA A 424 19.26 13.96 1.58
N ASP A 425 20.55 13.77 1.36
CA ASP A 425 21.66 14.60 1.84
C ASP A 425 22.47 15.22 0.67
N ARG A 426 23.65 15.79 0.95
CA ARG A 426 24.49 16.40 -0.09
C ARG A 426 24.93 15.45 -1.21
N ASN A 427 24.99 14.14 -0.96
CA ASN A 427 25.38 13.13 -1.93
C ASN A 427 24.25 12.84 -2.93
N THR A 428 23.01 13.15 -2.58
CA THR A 428 21.84 13.00 -3.45
C THR A 428 21.55 14.26 -4.29
N VAL A 429 20.86 14.10 -5.41
CA VAL A 429 20.65 15.17 -6.41
C VAL A 429 19.32 15.93 -6.25
N PHE A 430 18.51 15.62 -5.24
CA PHE A 430 17.17 16.19 -5.10
C PHE A 430 17.20 17.65 -4.61
N ALA A 431 16.22 18.47 -5.00
CA ALA A 431 16.16 19.88 -4.56
C ALA A 431 16.10 19.99 -3.02
N TRP A 432 15.29 19.14 -2.38
CA TRP A 432 15.08 19.07 -0.93
C TRP A 432 16.18 18.37 -0.11
N SER A 433 17.35 18.10 -0.71
CA SER A 433 18.40 17.36 -0.01
C SER A 433 19.15 18.25 0.98
N ASP A 434 19.40 17.76 2.19
CA ASP A 434 20.15 18.52 3.20
C ASP A 434 21.62 18.62 2.79
N ARG A 435 22.04 19.83 2.38
CA ARG A 435 23.40 20.08 1.85
C ARG A 435 24.46 20.20 2.95
N GLU A 436 24.06 20.38 4.21
CA GLU A 436 24.98 20.47 5.35
C GLU A 436 25.39 19.09 5.87
N ILE A 437 24.54 18.08 5.65
CA ILE A 437 24.76 16.68 6.05
C ILE A 437 25.44 15.87 4.92
N ASP A 438 26.23 14.88 5.34
CA ASP A 438 26.96 13.93 4.49
C ASP A 438 26.93 12.54 5.17
N ASP A 439 26.08 11.65 4.67
CA ASP A 439 25.92 10.27 5.14
C ASP A 439 26.88 9.27 4.43
N GLY A 440 27.52 9.72 3.34
CA GLY A 440 28.48 8.99 2.52
C GLY A 440 27.89 8.18 1.35
N TYR A 441 26.58 8.25 1.08
CA TYR A 441 25.89 7.41 0.09
C TYR A 441 24.98 8.23 -0.84
N THR A 442 25.19 8.10 -2.16
CA THR A 442 24.37 8.76 -3.19
C THR A 442 23.01 8.07 -3.44
N GLU A 443 22.83 6.87 -2.87
CA GLU A 443 21.63 6.01 -2.97
C GLU A 443 21.44 5.26 -1.64
N SER A 444 20.74 4.13 -1.63
CA SER A 444 20.66 3.21 -0.48
C SER A 444 22.04 2.83 0.04
N SER A 445 22.18 2.70 1.35
CA SER A 445 23.39 2.21 2.02
C SER A 445 23.35 0.70 2.30
N PRO A 446 24.50 0.03 2.51
CA PRO A 446 24.54 -1.33 3.03
C PRO A 446 23.84 -1.40 4.40
N VAL A 447 23.03 -2.44 4.62
CA VAL A 447 22.27 -2.57 5.88
C VAL A 447 23.19 -2.56 7.11
N GLY A 448 22.74 -1.87 8.17
CA GLY A 448 23.52 -1.67 9.39
C GLY A 448 24.70 -0.71 9.26
N ALA A 449 24.75 0.14 8.22
CA ALA A 449 25.74 1.22 8.12
C ALA A 449 25.61 2.26 9.25
N PHE A 450 24.41 2.40 9.83
CA PHE A 450 24.07 3.40 10.85
C PHE A 450 23.68 2.76 12.20
N PRO A 451 24.59 2.02 12.88
CA PRO A 451 24.26 1.27 14.10
C PRO A 451 23.91 2.17 15.30
N LEU A 452 24.33 3.45 15.27
CA LEU A 452 23.96 4.45 16.27
C LEU A 452 22.53 4.99 16.06
N GLY A 453 21.96 4.79 14.87
CA GLY A 453 20.56 5.12 14.54
C GLY A 453 19.56 4.09 15.03
N ALA A 454 20.02 3.02 15.67
CA ALA A 454 19.19 1.89 16.05
C ALA A 454 18.07 2.27 17.05
N SER A 455 16.95 1.57 16.93
CA SER A 455 15.77 1.69 17.80
C SER A 455 16.08 1.24 19.25
N PRO A 456 15.19 1.50 20.23
CA PRO A 456 15.42 1.05 21.62
C PRO A 456 15.44 -0.48 21.78
N PHE A 457 15.08 -1.23 20.74
CA PHE A 457 15.20 -2.70 20.68
C PHE A 457 16.40 -3.18 19.85
N GLY A 458 17.23 -2.25 19.35
CA GLY A 458 18.37 -2.57 18.49
C GLY A 458 18.01 -2.83 17.02
N MET A 459 16.83 -2.39 16.55
CA MET A 459 16.51 -2.44 15.11
C MET A 459 17.28 -1.34 14.37
N GLU A 460 18.08 -1.72 13.39
CA GLU A 460 18.80 -0.81 12.50
C GLU A 460 17.94 -0.45 11.28
N ASP A 461 18.28 0.66 10.63
CA ASP A 461 17.65 1.15 9.40
C ASP A 461 16.11 1.31 9.50
N MET A 462 15.55 1.53 10.70
CA MET A 462 14.11 1.82 10.91
C MET A 462 13.73 3.26 10.49
N ALA A 463 14.70 4.04 10.03
CA ALA A 463 14.56 5.41 9.59
C ALA A 463 15.55 5.64 8.45
N GLY A 464 15.05 5.92 7.25
CA GLY A 464 15.85 6.06 6.04
C GLY A 464 16.23 4.74 5.39
N ASN A 465 17.28 4.76 4.58
CA ASN A 465 17.69 3.71 3.65
C ASN A 465 16.59 3.38 2.62
N VAL A 466 15.58 2.56 2.95
CA VAL A 466 14.44 2.32 2.05
C VAL A 466 13.13 2.20 2.83
N TRP A 467 12.03 2.63 2.22
CA TRP A 467 10.69 2.42 2.76
C TRP A 467 10.42 0.91 2.91
N GLU A 468 9.58 0.53 3.86
CA GLU A 468 9.35 -0.87 4.17
C GLU A 468 7.88 -1.27 4.09
N TRP A 469 7.57 -2.26 3.24
CA TRP A 469 6.25 -2.87 3.18
C TRP A 469 5.82 -3.46 4.53
N CYS A 470 4.65 -3.06 5.01
CA CYS A 470 3.95 -3.66 6.15
C CYS A 470 2.85 -4.63 5.66
N LEU A 471 2.38 -5.49 6.56
CA LEU A 471 1.31 -6.45 6.27
C LEU A 471 -0.04 -5.76 5.99
N ASP A 472 -0.30 -4.65 6.66
CA ASP A 472 -1.61 -4.00 6.74
C ASP A 472 -2.04 -3.42 5.38
N TYR A 473 -3.32 -3.58 5.06
CA TYR A 473 -3.97 -2.68 4.10
C TYR A 473 -4.11 -1.29 4.74
N TYR A 474 -3.95 -0.24 3.94
CA TYR A 474 -3.98 1.13 4.44
C TYR A 474 -5.40 1.51 4.90
N GLU A 475 -5.50 1.93 6.16
CA GLU A 475 -6.66 2.66 6.70
C GLU A 475 -6.21 3.92 7.46
N ALA A 476 -7.08 4.93 7.46
CA ALA A 476 -6.99 6.04 8.38
C ALA A 476 -7.19 5.54 9.82
N TYR A 477 -6.45 6.09 10.78
CA TYR A 477 -6.58 5.69 12.17
C TYR A 477 -7.96 6.04 12.73
N ARG A 478 -8.42 5.20 13.64
CA ARG A 478 -9.63 5.39 14.43
C ARG A 478 -9.19 5.29 15.88
N GLY A 479 -9.36 6.35 16.67
CA GLY A 479 -8.79 6.51 18.02
C GLY A 479 -9.29 5.52 19.10
N ALA A 480 -9.94 4.42 18.71
CA ALA A 480 -10.32 3.34 19.61
C ALA A 480 -9.11 2.43 19.89
N PRO A 481 -8.90 1.96 21.14
CA PRO A 481 -7.81 1.04 21.45
C PRO A 481 -7.85 -0.24 20.62
N LYS A 482 -6.68 -0.75 20.23
CA LYS A 482 -6.53 -1.99 19.44
C LYS A 482 -5.59 -2.99 20.12
N VAL A 483 -5.84 -4.28 19.93
CA VAL A 483 -4.96 -5.38 20.38
C VAL A 483 -4.53 -6.17 19.15
N ASN A 484 -3.21 -6.31 18.94
CA ASN A 484 -2.60 -6.96 17.77
C ASN A 484 -3.25 -6.57 16.42
N PRO A 485 -3.39 -5.27 16.09
CA PRO A 485 -3.98 -4.87 14.82
C PRO A 485 -3.18 -5.41 13.63
N ARG A 486 -3.91 -5.88 12.62
CA ARG A 486 -3.40 -6.39 11.32
C ARG A 486 -4.03 -5.63 10.12
N GLY A 487 -4.56 -4.43 10.39
CA GLY A 487 -5.33 -3.63 9.43
C GLY A 487 -6.67 -4.26 9.06
N PRO A 488 -7.37 -3.70 8.06
CA PRO A 488 -8.55 -4.31 7.47
C PRO A 488 -8.16 -5.53 6.63
N THR A 489 -9.10 -6.47 6.44
CA THR A 489 -8.86 -7.73 5.72
C THR A 489 -8.71 -7.55 4.20
N ALA A 490 -9.16 -6.41 3.66
CA ALA A 490 -9.08 -6.04 2.26
C ALA A 490 -8.84 -4.52 2.11
N GLY A 491 -8.26 -4.10 1.00
CA GLY A 491 -8.03 -2.70 0.67
C GLY A 491 -7.31 -2.50 -0.67
N ALA A 492 -7.35 -1.28 -1.19
CA ALA A 492 -6.73 -0.95 -2.49
C ALA A 492 -5.21 -0.71 -2.40
N ARG A 493 -4.70 -0.30 -1.23
CA ARG A 493 -3.28 0.05 -0.99
C ARG A 493 -2.76 -0.67 0.26
N ARG A 494 -1.49 -1.07 0.25
CA ARG A 494 -0.74 -1.58 1.42
C ARG A 494 0.05 -0.45 2.06
N VAL A 495 0.28 -0.53 3.36
CA VAL A 495 1.11 0.44 4.11
C VAL A 495 2.59 0.19 3.85
N TYR A 496 3.38 1.26 3.82
CA TYR A 496 4.82 1.20 4.06
C TYR A 496 5.29 2.29 5.05
N ARG A 497 6.45 2.07 5.68
CA ARG A 497 6.99 2.89 6.80
C ARG A 497 8.50 3.16 6.69
N GLY A 498 8.99 4.19 7.38
CA GLY A 498 10.43 4.41 7.65
C GLY A 498 11.14 5.53 6.90
N GLY A 499 10.62 6.05 5.80
CA GLY A 499 11.40 6.91 4.91
C GLY A 499 12.41 6.11 4.08
N SER A 500 13.20 6.80 3.27
CA SER A 500 14.20 6.22 2.36
C SER A 500 15.37 7.17 2.11
N TRP A 501 16.39 6.71 1.38
CA TRP A 501 17.51 7.52 0.88
C TRP A 501 17.09 8.74 0.03
N LYS A 502 15.83 8.80 -0.43
CA LYS A 502 15.26 9.98 -1.13
C LYS A 502 14.50 10.93 -0.22
N SER A 503 14.27 10.55 1.03
CA SER A 503 13.33 11.24 1.92
C SER A 503 13.96 12.45 2.59
N ARG A 504 13.17 13.53 2.79
CA ARG A 504 13.53 14.64 3.68
C ARG A 504 13.71 14.11 5.11
N PHE A 505 14.56 14.74 5.93
CA PHE A 505 14.80 14.34 7.33
C PHE A 505 13.49 14.25 8.16
N ASN A 506 12.53 15.14 7.91
CA ASN A 506 11.21 15.14 8.55
C ASN A 506 10.32 13.93 8.16
N SER A 507 10.64 13.19 7.10
CA SER A 507 9.92 11.98 6.70
C SER A 507 10.49 10.70 7.33
N LEU A 508 11.60 10.81 8.09
CA LEU A 508 12.24 9.69 8.80
C LEU A 508 11.60 9.41 10.18
N ARG A 509 10.53 10.13 10.53
CA ARG A 509 9.82 10.00 11.81
C ARG A 509 9.23 8.59 11.92
N ALA A 510 9.30 7.97 13.10
CA ALA A 510 8.77 6.62 13.34
C ALA A 510 7.26 6.48 13.07
N THR A 511 6.53 7.59 13.09
CA THR A 511 5.09 7.65 12.80
C THR A 511 4.78 7.94 11.33
N ALA A 512 5.76 8.41 10.55
CA ALA A 512 5.59 8.72 9.13
C ALA A 512 5.27 7.45 8.34
N ARG A 513 4.23 7.54 7.51
CA ARG A 513 3.65 6.42 6.79
C ARG A 513 3.33 6.82 5.36
N GLY A 514 3.20 5.81 4.51
CA GLY A 514 2.67 5.97 3.18
C GLY A 514 1.95 4.70 2.74
N SER A 515 1.43 4.70 1.53
CA SER A 515 0.79 3.52 0.97
C SER A 515 0.83 3.50 -0.56
N ASN A 516 0.81 2.32 -1.17
CA ASN A 516 0.62 2.18 -2.62
C ASN A 516 -0.07 0.85 -2.94
N VAL A 517 -0.48 0.65 -4.19
CA VAL A 517 -1.15 -0.59 -4.63
C VAL A 517 -0.25 -1.81 -4.39
N PRO A 518 -0.80 -3.00 -4.06
CA PRO A 518 0.00 -4.17 -3.68
C PRO A 518 1.06 -4.63 -4.69
N SER A 519 0.86 -4.32 -5.97
CA SER A 519 1.74 -4.61 -7.11
C SER A 519 2.81 -3.54 -7.38
N TYR A 520 2.75 -2.39 -6.70
CA TYR A 520 3.74 -1.31 -6.87
C TYR A 520 5.13 -1.78 -6.41
N SER A 521 6.17 -1.25 -7.04
CA SER A 521 7.55 -1.38 -6.57
C SER A 521 8.39 -0.24 -7.13
N CYS A 522 9.34 0.26 -6.35
CA CYS A 522 10.31 1.28 -6.76
C CYS A 522 11.70 0.97 -6.20
N ASN A 523 12.68 1.80 -6.53
CA ASN A 523 14.08 1.66 -6.11
C ASN A 523 14.38 2.09 -4.68
N ASP A 524 13.39 2.53 -3.92
CA ASP A 524 13.55 2.97 -2.54
C ASP A 524 12.47 2.39 -1.61
N LEU A 525 11.92 1.23 -2.00
CA LEU A 525 10.91 0.47 -1.26
C LEU A 525 11.29 -1.02 -1.22
N GLY A 526 11.62 -1.49 -0.03
CA GLY A 526 11.98 -2.85 0.31
C GLY A 526 11.11 -3.39 1.45
N PHE A 527 11.70 -4.23 2.32
CA PHE A 527 11.01 -4.78 3.49
C PHE A 527 11.97 -5.39 4.52
N ARG A 528 11.45 -5.58 5.74
CA ARG A 528 12.00 -6.45 6.79
C ARG A 528 10.97 -7.52 7.17
N ILE A 529 11.37 -8.54 7.94
CA ILE A 529 10.51 -9.69 8.27
C ILE A 529 10.26 -9.82 9.78
N ALA A 530 9.03 -10.16 10.14
CA ALA A 530 8.64 -10.58 11.48
C ALA A 530 8.49 -12.11 11.55
N CYS A 531 8.68 -12.69 12.74
CA CYS A 531 8.36 -14.09 13.05
C CYS A 531 7.51 -14.17 14.32
N GLU A 532 6.44 -14.98 14.28
CA GLU A 532 5.65 -15.25 15.49
C GLU A 532 6.50 -15.99 16.53
N CYS A 533 6.32 -15.68 17.82
CA CYS A 533 6.87 -16.48 18.92
C CYS A 533 6.03 -17.74 19.13
N GLU A 534 6.70 -18.86 19.45
CA GLU A 534 6.06 -20.10 19.90
C GLU A 534 5.47 -19.97 21.33
#